data_AF-A0A317JI50-F1
#
_entry.id   AF-A0A317JI50-F1
#
_cell.length_a   1.000
_cell.length_b   1.000
_cell.length_c   1.000
_cell.angle_alpha   90.00
_cell.angle_beta   90.00
_cell.angle_gamma   90.00
#
_symmetry.space_group_name_H-M   'P 1'
#
loop_
_entity.id
_entity.type
_entity.pdbx_description
1 polymer ?
#
loop_
_entity_poly.entity_id
_entity_poly.type
_entity_poly.pdbx_seq_one_letter_code
_entity_poly.pdbx_strand_id
1 'polypeptide(L)'
;MIFVLLMYVAASPPTLFARGAFNLGAPFFLLPVSAAENYKDVIERAQQLSLRHERSRAIQLLLKTVQKDAKKGTAPKEVSAALEDIAMDFYGEKSQQLYELAISNRLNNPPMALQWLTEAQKVEPDNAQIRLEISRTSLLLGDCSHAESEITALLKEIPVLEALQLGAAQVEVCQGRFEKAAQLRSAVDTKKSNFTVFWLSLEADRSIRSGQHQKASDLADQMTAVDARFPEAHYWKWKSLTEQKMAAELPAQDYISHCRKLTPRQIRDYLPEPMLCRRLSEVEASLKKQ
;
A
#
# COMPACT_ATOMS: atom_id res chain seq x y z
N MET A 1 -16.99 14.15 -0.40
CA MET A 1 -18.24 13.85 0.34
C MET A 1 -17.82 13.24 1.66
N ILE A 2 -17.90 14.00 2.75
CA ILE A 2 -17.53 13.56 4.11
C ILE A 2 -18.83 13.13 4.79
N PHE A 3 -18.97 11.84 5.08
CA PHE A 3 -20.04 11.32 5.93
C PHE A 3 -19.63 11.56 7.38
N VAL A 4 -20.20 12.58 8.02
CA VAL A 4 -20.04 12.82 9.45
C VAL A 4 -21.06 11.93 10.18
N LEU A 5 -20.57 10.86 10.81
CA LEU A 5 -21.37 10.01 11.70
C LEU A 5 -21.46 10.69 13.08
N LEU A 6 -22.63 11.22 13.42
CA LEU A 6 -22.93 11.74 14.76
C LEU A 6 -23.16 10.57 15.71
N MET A 7 -22.21 10.29 16.59
CA MET A 7 -22.39 9.35 17.70
C MET A 7 -22.99 10.06 18.92
N TYR A 8 -24.16 9.58 19.34
CA TYR A 8 -24.89 9.98 20.54
C TYR A 8 -24.24 9.34 21.77
N VAL A 9 -23.71 10.15 22.70
CA VAL A 9 -23.15 9.68 23.98
C VAL A 9 -24.25 9.71 25.04
N ALA A 10 -24.68 8.55 25.53
CA ALA A 10 -25.62 8.43 26.64
C ALA A 10 -24.88 8.54 27.99
N ALA A 11 -25.29 9.49 28.83
CA ALA A 11 -24.74 9.71 30.17
C ALA A 11 -25.22 8.62 31.15
N SER A 12 -24.29 8.06 31.92
CA SER A 12 -24.57 7.07 32.98
C SER A 12 -24.72 7.74 34.36
N PRO A 13 -25.58 7.23 35.26
CA PRO A 13 -25.81 7.82 36.58
C PRO A 13 -24.75 7.39 37.62
N PRO A 14 -24.59 8.14 38.72
CA PRO A 14 -23.58 7.87 39.75
C PRO A 14 -24.00 6.74 40.70
N THR A 15 -23.10 5.77 40.92
CA THR A 15 -23.27 4.70 41.90
C THR A 15 -22.75 5.10 43.29
N LEU A 16 -23.64 4.96 44.28
CA LEU A 16 -23.40 5.15 45.72
C LEU A 16 -22.56 4.01 46.32
N PHE A 17 -21.56 4.38 47.11
CA PHE A 17 -20.73 3.47 47.92
C PHE A 17 -21.50 2.97 49.15
N ALA A 18 -21.64 1.64 49.28
CA ALA A 18 -22.03 0.98 50.52
C ALA A 18 -20.86 0.11 51.02
N ARG A 19 -20.36 0.42 52.22
CA ARG A 19 -19.43 -0.41 53.01
C ARG A 19 -20.22 -1.50 53.74
N GLY A 20 -19.82 -2.76 53.59
CA GLY A 20 -20.43 -3.87 54.32
C GLY A 20 -19.55 -5.11 54.41
N ALA A 21 -19.02 -5.33 55.62
CA ALA A 21 -18.61 -6.55 56.33
C ALA A 21 -18.19 -7.86 55.61
N PHE A 22 -17.08 -8.40 56.14
CA PHE A 22 -16.61 -9.79 56.21
C PHE A 22 -17.64 -10.89 55.97
N ASN A 23 -17.29 -11.87 55.13
CA ASN A 23 -17.80 -13.24 55.27
C ASN A 23 -16.75 -14.28 54.85
N LEU A 24 -16.53 -15.25 55.75
CA LEU A 24 -15.60 -16.37 55.65
C LEU A 24 -16.28 -17.54 54.93
N GLY A 25 -15.60 -18.13 53.95
CA GLY A 25 -15.88 -19.48 53.44
C GLY A 25 -16.96 -19.57 52.35
N ALA A 26 -16.59 -19.29 51.09
CA ALA A 26 -17.42 -19.60 49.92
C ALA A 26 -16.80 -20.76 49.10
N PRO A 27 -17.63 -21.65 48.54
CA PRO A 27 -17.19 -22.78 47.73
C PRO A 27 -16.50 -22.30 46.43
N PHE A 28 -15.51 -23.05 45.97
CA PHE A 28 -14.81 -22.85 44.69
C PHE A 28 -15.83 -22.91 43.53
N PHE A 29 -16.38 -21.76 43.15
CA PHE A 29 -17.14 -21.62 41.90
C PHE A 29 -16.14 -21.70 40.75
N LEU A 30 -16.24 -22.78 39.96
CA LEU A 30 -15.58 -22.86 38.66
C LEU A 30 -16.05 -21.67 37.83
N LEU A 31 -15.16 -20.69 37.63
CA LEU A 31 -15.44 -19.53 36.78
C LEU A 31 -15.83 -20.04 35.39
N PRO A 32 -16.90 -19.51 34.77
CA PRO A 32 -17.30 -19.91 33.44
C PRO A 32 -16.12 -19.68 32.49
N VAL A 33 -15.80 -20.73 31.72
CA VAL A 33 -14.84 -20.66 30.62
C VAL A 33 -15.25 -19.48 29.75
N SER A 34 -14.40 -18.44 29.69
CA SER A 34 -14.63 -17.26 28.85
C SER A 34 -14.97 -17.75 27.45
N ALA A 35 -16.15 -17.37 26.94
CA ALA A 35 -16.53 -17.62 25.56
C ALA A 35 -15.37 -17.19 24.65
N ALA A 36 -15.03 -18.03 23.67
CA ALA A 36 -13.96 -17.71 22.73
C ALA A 36 -14.31 -16.39 22.04
N GLU A 37 -13.47 -15.37 22.25
CA GLU A 37 -13.61 -14.06 21.64
C GLU A 37 -13.70 -14.20 20.11
N ASN A 38 -14.70 -13.56 19.50
CA ASN A 38 -14.89 -13.57 18.06
C ASN A 38 -13.94 -12.56 17.40
N TYR A 39 -13.47 -12.82 16.18
CA TYR A 39 -12.59 -11.91 15.43
C TYR A 39 -13.21 -10.52 15.24
N LYS A 40 -14.54 -10.42 15.21
CA LYS A 40 -15.27 -9.14 15.16
C LYS A 40 -15.06 -8.29 16.42
N ASP A 41 -15.06 -8.92 17.61
CA ASP A 41 -14.82 -8.25 18.88
C ASP A 41 -13.38 -7.70 18.94
N VAL A 42 -12.43 -8.44 18.35
CA VAL A 42 -11.03 -8.02 18.20
C VAL A 42 -10.92 -6.79 17.29
N ILE A 43 -11.61 -6.79 16.14
CA ILE A 43 -11.62 -5.65 15.21
C ILE A 43 -12.16 -4.41 15.91
N GLU A 44 -13.30 -4.52 16.62
CA GLU A 44 -13.87 -3.41 17.37
C GLU A 44 -12.89 -2.89 18.43
N ARG A 45 -12.24 -3.78 19.19
CA ARG A 45 -11.22 -3.37 20.17
C ARG A 45 -10.03 -2.67 19.51
N ALA A 46 -9.57 -3.16 18.35
CA ALA A 46 -8.50 -2.52 17.60
C ALA A 46 -8.90 -1.11 17.12
N GLN A 47 -10.14 -0.93 16.66
CA GLN A 47 -10.69 0.39 16.31
C GLN A 47 -10.75 1.31 17.53
N GLN A 48 -11.15 0.81 18.71
CA GLN A 48 -11.13 1.60 19.94
C GLN A 48 -9.71 2.01 20.36
N LEU A 49 -8.71 1.16 20.15
CA LEU A 49 -7.30 1.52 20.34
C LEU A 49 -6.85 2.58 19.33
N SER A 50 -7.28 2.46 18.07
CA SER A 50 -7.03 3.44 17.01
C SER A 50 -7.58 4.83 17.36
N LEU A 51 -8.83 4.90 17.87
CA LEU A 51 -9.45 6.14 18.33
C LEU A 51 -8.73 6.80 19.51
N ARG A 52 -7.96 6.03 20.28
CA ARG A 52 -7.09 6.52 21.37
C ARG A 52 -5.67 6.84 20.89
N HIS A 53 -5.45 6.87 19.58
CA HIS A 53 -4.14 7.04 18.95
C HIS A 53 -3.12 5.94 19.27
N GLU A 54 -3.57 4.75 19.68
CA GLU A 54 -2.70 3.61 20.00
C GLU A 54 -2.50 2.68 18.79
N ARG A 55 -2.13 3.23 17.61
CA ARG A 55 -1.99 2.50 16.33
C ARG A 55 -1.17 1.21 16.47
N SER A 56 0.01 1.32 17.06
CA SER A 56 0.95 0.19 17.22
C SER A 56 0.34 -0.97 18.02
N ARG A 57 -0.49 -0.68 19.04
CA ARG A 57 -1.20 -1.73 19.82
C ARG A 57 -2.35 -2.33 19.03
N ALA A 58 -3.11 -1.52 18.30
CA ALA A 58 -4.19 -1.99 17.42
C ALA A 58 -3.66 -2.94 16.34
N ILE A 59 -2.57 -2.56 15.66
CA ILE A 59 -1.88 -3.39 14.66
C ILE A 59 -1.43 -4.72 15.26
N GLN A 60 -0.75 -4.70 16.41
CA GLN A 60 -0.29 -5.93 17.07
C GLN A 60 -1.44 -6.86 17.47
N LEU A 61 -2.57 -6.31 17.90
CA LEU A 61 -3.77 -7.07 18.23
C LEU A 61 -4.35 -7.78 16.98
N LEU A 62 -4.45 -7.06 15.86
CA LEU A 62 -4.95 -7.62 14.61
C LEU A 62 -3.99 -8.65 14.01
N LEU A 63 -2.68 -8.40 14.04
CA LEU A 63 -1.68 -9.35 13.53
C LEU A 63 -1.70 -10.69 14.26
N LYS A 64 -1.83 -10.67 15.60
CA LYS A 64 -1.99 -11.91 16.39
C LYS A 64 -3.22 -12.70 15.96
N THR A 65 -4.29 -11.99 15.58
CA THR A 65 -5.54 -12.59 15.15
C THR A 65 -5.42 -13.18 13.75
N VAL A 66 -4.78 -12.46 12.80
CA VAL A 66 -4.46 -13.01 11.47
C VAL A 66 -3.61 -14.29 11.58
N GLN A 67 -2.63 -14.32 12.47
CA GLN A 67 -1.77 -15.49 12.68
C GLN A 67 -2.54 -16.69 13.27
N LYS A 68 -3.45 -16.44 14.23
CA LYS A 68 -4.28 -17.47 14.86
C LYS A 68 -5.30 -18.06 13.89
N ASP A 69 -5.91 -17.21 13.08
CA ASP A 69 -7.02 -17.56 12.19
C ASP A 69 -6.58 -17.78 10.74
N ALA A 70 -5.29 -18.03 10.48
CA ALA A 70 -4.71 -18.22 9.15
C ALA A 70 -5.34 -19.37 8.31
N LYS A 71 -6.33 -20.09 8.85
CA LYS A 71 -7.10 -21.12 8.17
C LYS A 71 -8.16 -20.49 7.26
N LYS A 72 -8.54 -21.21 6.20
CA LYS A 72 -9.51 -20.77 5.18
C LYS A 72 -10.81 -20.23 5.81
N GLY A 73 -11.24 -19.03 5.40
CA GLY A 73 -12.48 -18.40 5.88
C GLY A 73 -12.59 -16.94 5.45
N THR A 74 -13.67 -16.26 5.87
CA THR A 74 -13.87 -14.81 5.68
C THR A 74 -13.11 -13.96 6.71
N ALA A 75 -12.89 -14.50 7.92
CA ALA A 75 -12.24 -13.79 9.02
C ALA A 75 -10.86 -13.20 8.66
N PRO A 76 -9.93 -13.93 8.01
CA PRO A 76 -8.62 -13.36 7.65
C PRO A 76 -8.74 -12.13 6.74
N LYS A 77 -9.70 -12.13 5.81
CA LYS A 77 -9.89 -10.99 4.90
C LYS A 77 -10.41 -9.76 5.63
N GLU A 78 -11.40 -9.92 6.50
CA GLU A 78 -11.96 -8.82 7.30
C GLU A 78 -10.93 -8.24 8.28
N VAL A 79 -10.16 -9.11 8.95
CA VAL A 79 -9.10 -8.67 9.86
C VAL A 79 -7.95 -7.99 9.11
N SER A 80 -7.55 -8.50 7.94
CA SER A 80 -6.52 -7.86 7.10
C SER A 80 -6.98 -6.50 6.56
N ALA A 81 -8.26 -6.35 6.18
CA ALA A 81 -8.80 -5.07 5.76
C ALA A 81 -8.78 -4.05 6.92
N ALA A 82 -9.26 -4.44 8.12
CA ALA A 82 -9.20 -3.58 9.29
C ALA A 82 -7.76 -3.21 9.69
N LEU A 83 -6.80 -4.12 9.48
CA LEU A 83 -5.38 -3.87 9.71
C LEU A 83 -4.84 -2.84 8.71
N GLU A 84 -5.19 -2.94 7.43
CA GLU A 84 -4.81 -1.98 6.40
C GLU A 84 -5.35 -0.58 6.71
N ASP A 85 -6.64 -0.49 7.03
CA ASP A 85 -7.32 0.78 7.39
C ASP A 85 -6.59 1.46 8.57
N ILE A 86 -6.42 0.75 9.71
CA ILE A 86 -5.77 1.32 10.90
C ILE A 86 -4.30 1.69 10.65
N ALA A 87 -3.58 0.89 9.84
CA ALA A 87 -2.18 1.14 9.56
C ALA A 87 -1.96 2.37 8.68
N MET A 88 -2.91 2.68 7.79
CA MET A 88 -2.79 3.75 6.80
C MET A 88 -3.54 5.04 7.18
N ASP A 89 -4.58 4.95 8.00
CA ASP A 89 -5.41 6.09 8.39
C ASP A 89 -4.62 7.20 9.10
N PHE A 90 -4.88 8.44 8.71
CA PHE A 90 -4.34 9.64 9.35
C PHE A 90 -5.14 9.97 10.60
N TYR A 91 -4.43 10.25 11.68
CA TYR A 91 -5.02 10.64 12.96
C TYR A 91 -5.06 12.16 13.15
N GLY A 92 -4.18 12.89 12.45
CA GLY A 92 -4.09 14.34 12.50
C GLY A 92 -4.39 14.99 11.15
N GLU A 93 -5.07 16.15 11.19
CA GLU A 93 -5.30 16.95 9.97
C GLU A 93 -3.96 17.46 9.38
N LYS A 94 -3.00 17.81 10.24
CA LYS A 94 -1.70 18.33 9.82
C LYS A 94 -0.88 17.31 9.01
N SER A 95 -0.79 16.06 9.48
CA SER A 95 -0.08 14.98 8.78
C SER A 95 -0.74 14.68 7.43
N GLN A 96 -2.08 14.67 7.39
CA GLN A 96 -2.84 14.50 6.15
C GLN A 96 -2.57 15.65 5.15
N GLN A 97 -2.58 16.90 5.58
CA GLN A 97 -2.27 18.05 4.72
C GLN A 97 -0.86 17.98 4.14
N LEU A 98 0.14 17.62 4.97
CA LEU A 98 1.53 17.45 4.53
C LEU A 98 1.67 16.30 3.52
N TYR A 99 0.98 15.18 3.77
CA TYR A 99 0.93 14.06 2.85
C TYR A 99 0.33 14.46 1.50
N GLU A 100 -0.81 15.15 1.48
CA GLU A 100 -1.45 15.60 0.24
C GLU A 100 -0.58 16.59 -0.54
N LEU A 101 0.12 17.48 0.17
CA LEU A 101 1.10 18.37 -0.45
C LEU A 101 2.24 17.57 -1.08
N ALA A 102 2.74 16.52 -0.41
CA ALA A 102 3.74 15.64 -0.98
C ALA A 102 3.26 14.93 -2.25
N ILE A 103 2.06 14.33 -2.22
CA ILE A 103 1.48 13.63 -3.36
C ILE A 103 1.32 14.56 -4.57
N SER A 104 0.89 15.81 -4.36
CA SER A 104 0.78 16.81 -5.43
C SER A 104 2.13 17.16 -6.08
N ASN A 105 3.22 17.09 -5.31
CA ASN A 105 4.57 17.37 -5.77
C ASN A 105 5.29 16.13 -6.33
N ARG A 106 4.83 14.91 -6.06
CA ARG A 106 5.57 13.68 -6.38
C ARG A 106 5.96 13.56 -7.86
N LEU A 107 5.06 13.90 -8.79
CA LEU A 107 5.34 13.81 -10.23
C LEU A 107 6.25 14.93 -10.75
N ASN A 108 6.13 16.14 -10.21
CA ASN A 108 6.81 17.33 -10.74
C ASN A 108 8.11 17.64 -10.01
N ASN A 109 8.16 17.41 -8.70
CA ASN A 109 9.27 17.72 -7.81
C ASN A 109 9.41 16.66 -6.68
N PRO A 110 9.95 15.46 -6.99
CA PRO A 110 10.12 14.38 -6.01
C PRO A 110 10.97 14.76 -4.79
N PRO A 111 12.08 15.53 -4.91
CA PRO A 111 12.83 15.96 -3.73
C PRO A 111 11.96 16.74 -2.74
N MET A 112 11.11 17.64 -3.23
CA MET A 112 10.17 18.38 -2.40
C MET A 112 9.06 17.49 -1.83
N ALA A 113 8.57 16.51 -2.60
CA ALA A 113 7.63 15.52 -2.09
C ALA A 113 8.22 14.72 -0.92
N LEU A 114 9.46 14.27 -1.04
CA LEU A 114 10.17 13.54 0.02
C LEU A 114 10.33 14.40 1.28
N GLN A 115 10.65 15.68 1.12
CA GLN A 115 10.71 16.62 2.25
C GLN A 115 9.35 16.70 2.98
N TRP A 116 8.25 16.87 2.26
CA TRP A 116 6.92 16.94 2.88
C TRP A 116 6.48 15.63 3.54
N LEU A 117 6.80 14.48 2.95
CA LEU A 117 6.58 13.18 3.58
C LEU A 117 7.38 13.02 4.87
N THR A 118 8.63 13.49 4.89
CA THR A 118 9.48 13.47 6.09
C THR A 118 8.88 14.34 7.20
N GLU A 119 8.36 15.53 6.86
CA GLU A 119 7.64 16.37 7.83
C GLU A 119 6.35 15.70 8.31
N ALA A 120 5.60 15.02 7.44
CA ALA A 120 4.41 14.25 7.82
C ALA A 120 4.76 13.10 8.77
N GLN A 121 5.86 12.38 8.52
CA GLN A 121 6.36 11.29 9.36
C GLN A 121 6.75 11.78 10.76
N LYS A 122 7.29 13.00 10.91
CA LYS A 122 7.57 13.57 12.24
C LYS A 122 6.29 13.77 13.07
N VAL A 123 5.15 14.01 12.41
CA VAL A 123 3.84 14.17 13.07
C VAL A 123 3.22 12.80 13.38
N GLU A 124 3.32 11.85 12.46
CA GLU A 124 2.82 10.48 12.63
C GLU A 124 3.89 9.44 12.25
N PRO A 125 4.82 9.10 13.15
CA PRO A 125 5.95 8.22 12.84
C PRO A 125 5.52 6.79 12.51
N ASP A 126 4.40 6.34 13.07
CA ASP A 126 3.88 4.98 12.91
C ASP A 126 2.89 4.84 11.72
N ASN A 127 2.67 5.89 10.93
CA ASN A 127 1.72 5.80 9.80
C ASN A 127 2.37 5.05 8.63
N ALA A 128 1.83 3.88 8.29
CA ALA A 128 2.39 3.00 7.26
C ALA A 128 2.27 3.60 5.85
N GLN A 129 1.22 4.39 5.58
CA GLN A 129 1.01 5.04 4.29
C GLN A 129 2.08 6.10 4.02
N ILE A 130 2.40 6.95 5.01
CA ILE A 130 3.47 7.95 4.89
C ILE A 130 4.81 7.26 4.60
N ARG A 131 5.16 6.24 5.39
CA ARG A 131 6.44 5.52 5.25
C ARG A 131 6.54 4.74 3.93
N LEU A 132 5.45 4.14 3.47
CA LEU A 132 5.39 3.48 2.16
C LEU A 132 5.63 4.48 1.02
N GLU A 133 5.03 5.66 1.10
CA GLU A 133 5.23 6.72 0.11
C GLU A 133 6.62 7.36 0.17
N ILE A 134 7.27 7.40 1.35
CA ILE A 134 8.71 7.72 1.46
C ILE A 134 9.51 6.72 0.64
N SER A 135 9.33 5.42 0.87
CA SER A 135 10.03 4.36 0.14
C SER A 135 9.84 4.48 -1.38
N ARG A 136 8.59 4.67 -1.84
CA ARG A 136 8.28 4.86 -3.28
C ARG A 136 8.87 6.15 -3.86
N THR A 137 8.90 7.22 -3.09
CA THR A 137 9.51 8.48 -3.54
C THR A 137 11.04 8.35 -3.60
N SER A 138 11.66 7.59 -2.70
CA SER A 138 13.09 7.24 -2.79
C SER A 138 13.38 6.38 -4.02
N LEU A 139 12.53 5.41 -4.36
CA LEU A 139 12.64 4.66 -5.63
C LEU A 139 12.59 5.58 -6.85
N LEU A 140 11.67 6.54 -6.84
CA LEU A 140 11.54 7.54 -7.90
C LEU A 140 12.79 8.43 -8.06
N LEU A 141 13.51 8.67 -6.97
CA LEU A 141 14.78 9.38 -6.94
C LEU A 141 15.99 8.49 -7.28
N GLY A 142 15.79 7.18 -7.46
CA GLY A 142 16.85 6.20 -7.68
C GLY A 142 17.60 5.79 -6.41
N ASP A 143 17.17 6.23 -5.23
CA ASP A 143 17.74 5.81 -3.94
C ASP A 143 17.11 4.50 -3.47
N CYS A 144 17.52 3.40 -4.14
CA CYS A 144 17.01 2.08 -3.83
C CYS A 144 17.40 1.60 -2.41
N SER A 145 18.48 2.12 -1.83
CA SER A 145 19.00 1.70 -0.51
C SER A 145 18.17 2.29 0.62
N HIS A 146 17.83 3.58 0.54
CA HIS A 146 16.90 4.19 1.50
C HIS A 146 15.51 3.55 1.37
N ALA A 147 15.02 3.34 0.14
CA ALA A 147 13.75 2.66 -0.08
C ALA A 147 13.69 1.26 0.58
N GLU A 148 14.79 0.49 0.52
CA GLU A 148 14.93 -0.82 1.17
C GLU A 148 14.86 -0.72 2.70
N SER A 149 15.58 0.23 3.29
CA SER A 149 15.58 0.45 4.74
C SER A 149 14.17 0.70 5.26
N GLU A 150 13.43 1.61 4.61
CA GLU A 150 12.06 1.96 5.00
C GLU A 150 11.10 0.77 4.86
N ILE A 151 11.09 0.11 3.70
CA ILE A 151 10.14 -0.97 3.44
C ILE A 151 10.41 -2.22 4.29
N THR A 152 11.70 -2.51 4.56
CA THR A 152 12.09 -3.64 5.42
C THR A 152 11.66 -3.39 6.86
N ALA A 153 11.78 -2.15 7.35
CA ALA A 153 11.29 -1.80 8.67
C ALA A 153 9.76 -1.94 8.76
N LEU A 154 9.02 -1.44 7.77
CA LEU A 154 7.56 -1.63 7.70
C LEU A 154 7.14 -3.09 7.63
N LEU A 155 7.81 -3.94 6.84
CA LEU A 155 7.46 -5.36 6.71
C LEU A 155 7.74 -6.16 7.98
N LYS A 156 8.70 -5.74 8.82
CA LYS A 156 8.90 -6.34 10.15
C LYS A 156 7.71 -6.07 11.07
N GLU A 157 7.11 -4.89 10.93
CA GLU A 157 5.97 -4.46 11.74
C GLU A 157 4.66 -5.05 11.20
N ILE A 158 4.47 -5.06 9.88
CA ILE A 158 3.21 -5.42 9.22
C ILE A 158 3.45 -6.34 7.99
N PRO A 159 3.82 -7.62 8.19
CA PRO A 159 4.27 -8.50 7.11
C PRO A 159 3.19 -8.94 6.11
N VAL A 160 1.92 -8.67 6.41
CA VAL A 160 0.76 -9.23 5.69
C VAL A 160 0.12 -8.28 4.68
N LEU A 161 0.52 -7.00 4.64
CA LEU A 161 -0.06 -6.04 3.72
C LEU A 161 0.54 -6.16 2.32
N GLU A 162 -0.31 -6.40 1.33
CA GLU A 162 0.12 -6.60 -0.06
C GLU A 162 0.81 -5.36 -0.63
N ALA A 163 0.35 -4.16 -0.28
CA ALA A 163 0.98 -2.90 -0.70
C ALA A 163 2.46 -2.82 -0.28
N LEU A 164 2.80 -3.36 0.90
CA LEU A 164 4.17 -3.41 1.40
C LEU A 164 5.00 -4.48 0.70
N GLN A 165 4.38 -5.62 0.38
CA GLN A 165 5.02 -6.70 -0.40
C GLN A 165 5.35 -6.23 -1.82
N LEU A 166 4.44 -5.49 -2.47
CA LEU A 166 4.68 -4.84 -3.75
C LEU A 166 5.83 -3.84 -3.63
N GLY A 167 5.82 -2.96 -2.62
CA GLY A 167 6.91 -2.01 -2.37
C GLY A 167 8.27 -2.69 -2.22
N ALA A 168 8.33 -3.81 -1.49
CA ALA A 168 9.56 -4.58 -1.34
C ALA A 168 10.01 -5.20 -2.67
N ALA A 169 9.09 -5.75 -3.46
CA ALA A 169 9.43 -6.29 -4.77
C ALA A 169 9.93 -5.18 -5.73
N GLN A 170 9.37 -3.97 -5.65
CA GLN A 170 9.85 -2.80 -6.39
C GLN A 170 11.28 -2.42 -5.99
N VAL A 171 11.59 -2.42 -4.69
CA VAL A 171 12.97 -2.25 -4.20
C VAL A 171 13.91 -3.32 -4.76
N GLU A 172 13.52 -4.59 -4.72
CA GLU A 172 14.34 -5.69 -5.24
C GLU A 172 14.64 -5.52 -6.74
N VAL A 173 13.66 -5.08 -7.54
CA VAL A 173 13.88 -4.77 -8.98
C VAL A 173 14.76 -3.54 -9.17
N CYS A 174 14.60 -2.49 -8.37
CA CYS A 174 15.45 -1.29 -8.38
C CYS A 174 16.93 -1.67 -8.21
N GLN A 175 17.20 -2.62 -7.31
CA GLN A 175 18.55 -3.09 -7.00
C GLN A 175 19.05 -4.24 -7.90
N GLY A 176 18.27 -4.64 -8.92
CA GLY A 176 18.64 -5.70 -9.84
C GLY A 176 18.56 -7.13 -9.26
N ARG A 177 17.95 -7.30 -8.08
CA ARG A 177 17.79 -8.60 -7.39
C ARG A 177 16.53 -9.32 -7.85
N PHE A 178 16.48 -9.64 -9.13
CA PHE A 178 15.28 -10.14 -9.82
C PHE A 178 14.72 -11.45 -9.25
N GLU A 179 15.57 -12.33 -8.73
CA GLU A 179 15.15 -13.60 -8.10
C GLU A 179 14.35 -13.37 -6.82
N LYS A 180 14.78 -12.44 -5.97
CA LYS A 180 14.05 -12.08 -4.74
C LYS A 180 12.71 -11.43 -5.07
N ALA A 181 12.68 -10.53 -6.07
CA ALA A 181 11.43 -9.96 -6.58
C ALA A 181 10.45 -11.05 -7.08
N ALA A 182 10.96 -12.07 -7.77
CA ALA A 182 10.17 -13.20 -8.24
C ALA A 182 9.58 -14.02 -7.09
N GLN A 183 10.36 -14.25 -6.03
CA GLN A 183 9.90 -14.96 -4.83
C GLN A 183 8.77 -14.20 -4.13
N LEU A 184 8.93 -12.89 -3.91
CA LEU A 184 7.89 -12.04 -3.32
C LEU A 184 6.61 -12.08 -4.16
N ARG A 185 6.74 -11.97 -5.47
CA ARG A 185 5.61 -12.05 -6.42
C ARG A 185 4.88 -13.40 -6.36
N SER A 186 5.61 -14.50 -6.18
CA SER A 186 5.02 -15.86 -6.11
C SER A 186 4.21 -16.11 -4.84
N ALA A 187 4.45 -15.32 -3.78
CA ALA A 187 3.71 -15.40 -2.53
C ALA A 187 2.32 -14.74 -2.60
N VAL A 188 2.01 -14.01 -3.68
CA VAL A 188 0.77 -13.25 -3.85
C VAL A 188 -0.12 -13.87 -4.92
N ASP A 189 -1.40 -14.07 -4.61
CA ASP A 189 -2.41 -14.46 -5.59
C ASP A 189 -2.86 -13.24 -6.40
N THR A 190 -2.10 -12.92 -7.46
CA THR A 190 -2.40 -11.77 -8.30
C THR A 190 -3.72 -11.84 -9.03
N LYS A 191 -4.41 -12.99 -9.10
CA LYS A 191 -5.74 -13.01 -9.71
C LYS A 191 -6.79 -12.35 -8.82
N LYS A 192 -6.51 -12.22 -7.51
CA LYS A 192 -7.39 -11.60 -6.52
C LYS A 192 -6.84 -10.29 -5.96
N SER A 193 -5.69 -9.86 -6.48
CA SER A 193 -4.97 -8.69 -6.01
C SER A 193 -5.60 -7.40 -6.52
N ASN A 194 -5.78 -6.43 -5.63
CA ASN A 194 -6.12 -5.05 -6.03
C ASN A 194 -4.94 -4.36 -6.74
N PHE A 195 -3.74 -4.93 -6.66
CA PHE A 195 -2.50 -4.43 -7.24
C PHE A 195 -2.07 -5.18 -8.51
N THR A 196 -2.98 -5.95 -9.12
CA THR A 196 -2.68 -6.80 -10.28
C THR A 196 -1.91 -6.05 -11.38
N VAL A 197 -2.38 -4.87 -11.76
CA VAL A 197 -1.75 -4.07 -12.83
C VAL A 197 -0.31 -3.63 -12.47
N PHE A 198 -0.04 -3.34 -11.19
CA PHE A 198 1.28 -2.92 -10.72
C PHE A 198 2.24 -4.10 -10.61
N TRP A 199 1.75 -5.28 -10.23
CA TRP A 199 2.54 -6.51 -10.29
C TRP A 199 2.95 -6.85 -11.73
N LEU A 200 2.04 -6.69 -12.69
CA LEU A 200 2.33 -6.87 -14.11
C LEU A 200 3.35 -5.84 -14.63
N SER A 201 3.21 -4.56 -14.23
CA SER A 201 4.17 -3.50 -14.57
C SER A 201 5.58 -3.83 -14.07
N LEU A 202 5.69 -4.29 -12.82
CA LEU A 202 6.95 -4.71 -12.22
C LEU A 202 7.58 -5.90 -12.95
N GLU A 203 6.76 -6.88 -13.34
CA GLU A 203 7.23 -8.02 -14.13
C GLU A 203 7.68 -7.63 -15.55
N ALA A 204 7.04 -6.62 -16.15
CA ALA A 204 7.43 -6.07 -17.44
C ALA A 204 8.81 -5.39 -17.35
N ASP A 205 9.05 -4.55 -16.33
CA ASP A 205 10.37 -3.94 -16.10
C ASP A 205 11.46 -5.00 -15.97
N ARG A 206 11.24 -6.00 -15.09
CA ARG A 206 12.17 -7.13 -14.94
C ARG A 206 12.42 -7.85 -16.26
N SER A 207 11.37 -8.10 -17.05
CA SER A 207 11.48 -8.83 -18.32
C SER A 207 12.27 -8.05 -19.36
N ILE A 208 12.07 -6.72 -19.45
CA ILE A 208 12.88 -5.84 -20.30
C ILE A 208 14.35 -5.87 -19.89
N ARG A 209 14.64 -5.70 -18.60
CA ARG A 209 16.03 -5.72 -18.07
C ARG A 209 16.72 -7.08 -18.25
N SER A 210 15.95 -8.15 -18.38
CA SER A 210 16.45 -9.51 -18.60
C SER A 210 16.51 -9.91 -20.08
N GLY A 211 16.24 -8.99 -21.02
CA GLY A 211 16.23 -9.26 -22.46
C GLY A 211 15.01 -10.05 -22.97
N GLN A 212 14.01 -10.30 -22.13
CA GLN A 212 12.79 -11.04 -22.47
C GLN A 212 11.72 -10.10 -23.05
N HIS A 213 12.05 -9.45 -24.18
CA HIS A 213 11.22 -8.39 -24.75
C HIS A 213 9.83 -8.86 -25.19
N GLN A 214 9.71 -10.06 -25.79
CA GLN A 214 8.41 -10.60 -26.16
C GLN A 214 7.49 -10.77 -24.93
N LYS A 215 8.03 -11.33 -23.84
CA LYS A 215 7.27 -11.48 -22.59
C LYS A 215 6.83 -10.14 -22.02
N ALA A 216 7.68 -9.12 -22.07
CA ALA A 216 7.30 -7.77 -21.64
C ALA A 216 6.16 -7.19 -22.49
N SER A 217 6.16 -7.46 -23.81
CA SER A 217 5.08 -7.09 -24.73
C SER A 217 3.76 -7.77 -24.35
N ASP A 218 3.79 -9.07 -24.04
CA ASP A 218 2.59 -9.84 -23.64
C ASP A 218 2.06 -9.39 -22.27
N LEU A 219 2.95 -9.00 -21.34
CA LEU A 219 2.58 -8.44 -20.05
C LEU A 219 1.93 -7.06 -20.19
N ALA A 220 2.40 -6.25 -21.14
CA ALA A 220 1.76 -4.97 -21.47
C ALA A 220 0.33 -5.15 -21.99
N ASP A 221 0.09 -6.14 -22.85
CA ASP A 221 -1.27 -6.44 -23.32
C ASP A 221 -2.19 -6.90 -22.16
N GLN A 222 -1.65 -7.69 -21.22
CA GLN A 222 -2.37 -8.07 -20.00
C GLN A 222 -2.69 -6.85 -19.11
N MET A 223 -1.77 -5.89 -18.99
CA MET A 223 -2.04 -4.65 -18.25
C MET A 223 -3.19 -3.87 -18.88
N THR A 224 -3.19 -3.70 -20.21
CA THR A 224 -4.28 -3.02 -20.93
C THR A 224 -5.62 -3.76 -20.78
N ALA A 225 -5.60 -5.10 -20.70
CA ALA A 225 -6.82 -5.88 -20.44
C ALA A 225 -7.36 -5.69 -19.02
N VAL A 226 -6.49 -5.45 -18.03
CA VAL A 226 -6.89 -5.15 -16.64
C VAL A 226 -7.37 -3.70 -16.50
N ASP A 227 -6.62 -2.75 -17.03
CA ASP A 227 -6.97 -1.33 -17.06
C ASP A 227 -6.42 -0.66 -18.33
N ALA A 228 -7.30 -0.45 -19.30
CA ALA A 228 -6.96 0.20 -20.57
C ALA A 228 -6.51 1.66 -20.44
N ARG A 229 -6.72 2.31 -19.28
CA ARG A 229 -6.32 3.70 -19.05
C ARG A 229 -4.98 3.82 -18.35
N PHE A 230 -4.36 2.71 -17.95
CA PHE A 230 -3.09 2.70 -17.24
C PHE A 230 -1.94 3.06 -18.20
N PRO A 231 -1.28 4.22 -18.06
CA PRO A 231 -0.31 4.69 -19.05
C PRO A 231 0.88 3.76 -19.22
N GLU A 232 1.37 3.15 -18.14
CA GLU A 232 2.61 2.35 -18.22
C GLU A 232 2.44 1.06 -19.01
N ALA A 233 1.21 0.56 -19.21
CA ALA A 233 0.98 -0.53 -20.16
C ALA A 233 1.52 -0.16 -21.56
N HIS A 234 1.21 1.06 -22.02
CA HIS A 234 1.65 1.55 -23.32
C HIS A 234 3.16 1.84 -23.36
N TYR A 235 3.73 2.36 -22.26
CA TYR A 235 5.18 2.53 -22.16
C TYR A 235 5.91 1.20 -22.31
N TRP A 236 5.51 0.18 -21.56
CA TRP A 236 6.17 -1.13 -21.59
C TRP A 236 6.01 -1.80 -22.97
N LYS A 237 4.85 -1.63 -23.61
CA LYS A 237 4.65 -2.08 -25.00
C LYS A 237 5.61 -1.39 -25.96
N TRP A 238 5.64 -0.06 -25.96
CA TRP A 238 6.56 0.73 -26.79
C TRP A 238 8.02 0.31 -26.58
N LYS A 239 8.46 0.21 -25.33
CA LYS A 239 9.83 -0.16 -24.99
C LYS A 239 10.16 -1.55 -25.51
N SER A 240 9.27 -2.52 -25.29
CA SER A 240 9.47 -3.90 -25.75
C SER A 240 9.57 -4.05 -27.28
N LEU A 241 8.77 -3.31 -28.05
CA LEU A 241 8.78 -3.35 -29.51
C LEU A 241 10.02 -2.65 -30.08
N THR A 242 10.42 -1.54 -29.45
CA THR A 242 11.63 -0.81 -29.81
C THR A 242 12.88 -1.68 -29.69
N GLU A 243 13.05 -2.40 -28.57
CA GLU A 243 14.17 -3.32 -28.37
C GLU A 243 14.15 -4.50 -29.38
N GLN A 244 12.96 -4.89 -29.86
CA GLN A 244 12.78 -5.90 -30.90
C GLN A 244 12.95 -5.35 -32.32
N LYS A 245 13.21 -4.05 -32.49
CA LYS A 245 13.28 -3.35 -33.79
C LYS A 245 11.99 -3.47 -34.62
N MET A 246 10.85 -3.47 -33.93
CA MET A 246 9.51 -3.47 -34.53
C MET A 246 8.91 -2.06 -34.52
N ALA A 247 7.86 -1.84 -35.33
CA ALA A 247 7.08 -0.61 -35.31
C ALA A 247 6.45 -0.39 -33.93
N ALA A 248 6.63 0.81 -33.37
CA ALA A 248 6.28 1.13 -31.98
C ALA A 248 5.61 2.51 -31.84
N GLU A 249 5.22 3.14 -32.95
CA GLU A 249 4.72 4.51 -33.01
C GLU A 249 3.37 4.65 -32.28
N LEU A 250 2.46 3.70 -32.48
CA LEU A 250 1.12 3.71 -31.86
C LEU A 250 1.19 3.65 -30.32
N PRO A 251 1.84 2.65 -29.68
CA PRO A 251 1.92 2.62 -28.22
C PRO A 251 2.68 3.83 -27.64
N ALA A 252 3.65 4.40 -28.37
CA ALA A 252 4.31 5.64 -27.96
C ALA A 252 3.32 6.82 -27.90
N GLN A 253 2.50 7.00 -28.94
CA GLN A 253 1.47 8.04 -28.99
C GLN A 253 0.41 7.84 -27.89
N ASP A 254 -0.01 6.60 -27.66
CA ASP A 254 -0.98 6.28 -26.61
C ASP A 254 -0.44 6.61 -25.22
N TYR A 255 0.82 6.24 -24.93
CA TYR A 255 1.48 6.58 -23.66
C TYR A 255 1.49 8.10 -23.43
N ILE A 256 1.93 8.88 -24.43
CA ILE A 256 1.96 10.34 -24.34
C ILE A 256 0.55 10.91 -24.10
N SER A 257 -0.45 10.44 -24.84
CA SER A 257 -1.84 10.89 -24.70
C SER A 257 -2.38 10.59 -23.30
N HIS A 258 -2.18 9.37 -22.79
CA HIS A 258 -2.68 8.97 -21.48
C HIS A 258 -2.00 9.75 -20.35
N CYS A 259 -0.68 9.90 -20.40
CA CYS A 259 0.06 10.68 -19.40
C CYS A 259 -0.39 12.15 -19.33
N ARG A 260 -0.61 12.80 -20.48
CA ARG A 260 -1.07 14.19 -20.51
C ARG A 260 -2.53 14.39 -20.07
N LYS A 261 -3.34 13.32 -20.11
CA LYS A 261 -4.77 13.33 -19.75
C LYS A 261 -5.04 12.79 -18.35
N LEU A 262 -4.02 12.47 -17.55
CA LEU A 262 -4.21 11.98 -16.19
C LEU A 262 -4.93 13.02 -15.32
N THR A 263 -6.06 12.61 -14.76
CA THR A 263 -6.77 13.38 -13.74
C THR A 263 -6.11 13.22 -12.36
N PRO A 264 -6.29 14.16 -11.42
CA PRO A 264 -5.80 14.00 -10.04
C PRO A 264 -6.25 12.70 -9.37
N ARG A 265 -7.47 12.24 -9.68
CA ARG A 265 -7.99 10.96 -9.19
C ARG A 265 -7.20 9.78 -9.75
N GLN A 266 -6.96 9.73 -11.06
CA GLN A 266 -6.17 8.66 -11.67
C GLN A 266 -4.71 8.67 -11.18
N ILE A 267 -4.14 9.86 -10.95
CA ILE A 267 -2.79 9.95 -10.35
C ILE A 267 -2.78 9.24 -8.99
N ARG A 268 -3.81 9.45 -8.16
CA ARG A 268 -3.96 8.76 -6.87
C ARG A 268 -4.14 7.25 -7.02
N ASP A 269 -5.00 6.83 -7.95
CA ASP A 269 -5.26 5.42 -8.23
C ASP A 269 -3.98 4.69 -8.71
N TYR A 270 -3.08 5.40 -9.40
CA TYR A 270 -1.81 4.87 -9.93
C TYR A 270 -0.57 5.20 -9.09
N LEU A 271 -0.73 5.76 -7.88
CA LEU A 271 0.40 6.01 -6.96
C LEU A 271 1.28 4.79 -6.66
N PRO A 272 0.76 3.55 -6.65
CA PRO A 272 1.63 2.39 -6.45
C PRO A 272 2.72 2.20 -7.50
N GLU A 273 2.62 2.84 -8.68
CA GLU A 273 3.64 2.83 -9.73
C GLU A 273 4.67 3.97 -9.50
N PRO A 274 5.92 3.67 -9.08
CA PRO A 274 6.93 4.69 -8.81
C PRO A 274 7.28 5.51 -10.05
N MET A 275 7.26 4.89 -11.24
CA MET A 275 7.73 5.49 -12.49
C MET A 275 6.62 6.10 -13.35
N LEU A 276 5.43 6.33 -12.77
CA LEU A 276 4.25 6.84 -13.48
C LEU A 276 4.60 8.11 -14.30
N CYS A 277 4.47 8.00 -15.62
CA CYS A 277 4.68 9.03 -16.62
C CYS A 277 6.07 9.70 -16.61
N ARG A 278 7.06 9.13 -15.92
CA ARG A 278 8.40 9.72 -15.79
C ARG A 278 9.18 9.76 -17.10
N ARG A 279 8.85 8.85 -18.00
CA ARG A 279 9.59 8.61 -19.25
C ARG A 279 8.96 9.33 -20.44
N LEU A 280 8.10 10.31 -20.19
CA LEU A 280 7.40 11.07 -21.23
C LEU A 280 8.37 11.73 -22.22
N SER A 281 9.41 12.39 -21.70
CA SER A 281 10.43 13.06 -22.52
C SER A 281 11.26 12.09 -23.36
N GLU A 282 11.54 10.88 -22.84
CA GLU A 282 12.22 9.81 -23.58
C GLU A 282 11.40 9.39 -24.80
N VAL A 283 10.11 9.09 -24.60
CA VAL A 283 9.21 8.65 -25.68
C VAL A 283 8.99 9.75 -26.71
N GLU A 284 8.78 11.00 -26.27
CA GLU A 284 8.65 12.15 -27.17
C GLU A 284 9.90 12.40 -28.01
N ALA A 285 11.10 12.21 -27.44
CA ALA A 285 12.35 12.35 -28.17
C ALA A 285 12.54 11.23 -29.20
N SER A 286 12.06 10.01 -28.91
CA SER A 286 12.12 8.88 -29.85
C SER A 286 11.25 9.12 -31.09
N LEU A 287 10.02 9.62 -30.92
CA LEU A 287 9.11 9.89 -32.04
C LEU A 287 9.58 11.01 -32.97
N LYS A 288 10.41 11.93 -32.49
CA LYS A 288 10.98 13.02 -33.31
C LYS A 288 12.14 12.59 -34.22
N LYS A 289 12.72 11.41 -33.98
CA LYS A 289 13.89 10.92 -34.72
C LYS A 289 13.53 10.04 -35.92
N GLN A 290 12.28 9.60 -36.00
CA GLN A 290 11.74 8.80 -37.10
C GLN A 290 11.28 9.71 -38.23
#